data_AF-A0AAD4QU47-F1
#
_entry.id   AF-A0AAD4QU47-F1
#
_cell.length_a   1.000
_cell.length_b   1.000
_cell.length_c   1.000
_cell.angle_alpha   90.00
_cell.angle_beta   90.00
_cell.angle_gamma   90.00
#
_symmetry.space_group_name_H-M   'P 1'
#
loop_
_entity.id
_entity.type
_entity.pdbx_description
1 polymer ?
#
loop_
_entity_poly.entity_id
_entity_poly.type
_entity_poly.pdbx_seq_one_letter_code
_entity_poly.pdbx_strand_id
1 'polypeptide(L)'
;ICTVPTWSSSSDICIDLHDLHDLRSRSLHFIHDLVNSLRESGVRASYTLAPSNSPLCLICACHSRLNKNAIQLSAHDAYTKLKTGVRRERVLLVESQDGPALVVT
;
A
#
# COMPACT_ATOMS: atom_id res chain seq x y z
N ILE A 1 0.77 6.19 -7.67
CA ILE A 1 1.51 6.64 -6.47
C ILE A 1 1.60 5.48 -5.51
N CYS A 2 2.76 5.28 -4.89
CA CYS A 2 2.97 4.26 -3.87
C CYS A 2 3.31 4.92 -2.54
N THR A 3 2.61 4.60 -1.46
CA THR A 3 2.91 5.12 -0.13
C THR A 3 3.83 4.17 0.62
N VAL A 4 4.79 4.71 1.35
CA VAL A 4 5.69 3.94 2.21
C VAL A 4 5.44 4.36 3.65
N PRO A 5 5.18 3.41 4.56
CA PRO A 5 4.92 3.73 5.96
C PRO A 5 6.20 4.31 6.59
N THR A 6 6.11 5.54 7.12
CA THR A 6 7.23 6.23 7.76
C THR A 6 7.14 6.24 9.28
N TRP A 7 5.91 6.24 9.80
CA TRP A 7 5.63 6.20 11.23
C TRP A 7 4.16 5.82 11.44
N SER A 8 3.85 5.07 12.51
CA SER A 8 2.48 4.85 12.97
C SER A 8 2.31 5.52 14.32
N SER A 9 1.51 6.59 14.39
CA SER A 9 1.09 7.20 15.66
C SER A 9 -0.14 6.51 16.27
N SER A 10 -0.64 5.45 15.64
CA SER A 10 -1.86 4.76 16.05
C SER A 10 -1.55 3.68 17.10
N SER A 11 -2.17 3.81 18.27
CA SER A 11 -2.20 2.82 19.35
C SER A 11 -2.90 1.51 18.98
N ASP A 12 -3.61 1.44 17.84
CA ASP A 12 -4.43 0.29 17.45
C ASP A 12 -3.70 -0.76 16.59
N ILE A 13 -2.49 -0.41 16.13
CA ILE A 13 -1.63 -1.28 15.32
C ILE A 13 -0.21 -1.14 15.91
N CYS A 14 0.06 -1.91 16.96
CA CYS A 14 1.38 -2.02 17.58
C CYS A 14 2.32 -2.76 16.60
N ILE A 15 2.80 -2.03 15.60
CA ILE A 15 3.92 -2.44 14.74
C ILE A 15 5.17 -1.97 15.45
N ASP A 16 6.02 -2.91 15.85
CA ASP A 16 7.34 -2.54 16.35
C ASP A 16 8.20 -1.99 15.21
N LEU A 17 9.32 -1.34 15.54
CA LEU A 17 10.18 -0.72 14.54
C LEU A 17 10.75 -1.74 13.54
N HIS A 18 10.91 -3.01 13.94
CA HIS A 18 11.38 -4.07 13.05
C HIS A 18 10.31 -4.45 12.04
N ASP A 19 9.06 -4.66 12.48
CA ASP A 19 7.91 -4.95 11.63
C ASP A 19 7.70 -3.81 10.60
N LEU A 20 7.87 -2.54 11.02
CA LEU A 20 7.77 -1.39 10.12
C LEU A 20 8.86 -1.41 9.05
N HIS A 21 10.10 -1.72 9.44
CA HIS A 21 11.23 -1.79 8.53
C HIS A 21 11.10 -2.97 7.55
N ASP A 22 10.64 -4.12 8.05
CA ASP A 22 10.35 -5.30 7.23
C ASP A 22 9.27 -5.00 6.19
N LEU A 23 8.13 -4.43 6.63
CA LEU A 23 7.05 -4.03 5.75
C LEU A 23 7.54 -3.06 4.67
N ARG A 24 8.29 -2.02 5.06
CA ARG A 24 8.88 -1.08 4.10
C ARG A 24 9.77 -1.80 3.09
N SER A 25 10.63 -2.71 3.54
CA SER A 25 11.56 -3.43 2.67
C SER A 25 10.81 -4.33 1.68
N ARG A 26 9.81 -5.06 2.16
CA ARG A 26 8.95 -5.93 1.33
C ARG A 26 8.11 -5.13 0.34
N SER A 27 7.54 -4.00 0.77
CA SER A 27 6.80 -3.10 -0.10
C SER A 27 7.66 -2.57 -1.26
N LEU A 28 8.92 -2.19 -0.99
CA LEU A 28 9.81 -1.70 -2.03
C LEU A 28 10.19 -2.78 -3.05
N HIS A 29 10.48 -4.01 -2.60
CA HIS A 29 10.71 -5.14 -3.49
C HIS A 29 9.48 -5.43 -4.35
N PHE A 30 8.29 -5.50 -3.72
CA PHE A 30 7.05 -5.75 -4.43
C PHE A 30 6.76 -4.68 -5.49
N ILE A 31 6.93 -3.39 -5.17
CA ILE A 31 6.73 -2.29 -6.14
C ILE A 31 7.69 -2.44 -7.32
N HIS A 32 8.96 -2.75 -7.04
CA HIS A 32 9.96 -2.93 -8.07
C HIS A 32 9.60 -4.09 -9.02
N ASP A 33 9.28 -5.26 -8.46
CA ASP A 33 8.95 -6.46 -9.24
C ASP A 33 7.65 -6.29 -10.03
N LEU A 34 6.65 -5.64 -9.44
CA LEU A 34 5.40 -5.29 -10.12
C LEU A 34 5.67 -4.40 -11.34
N VAL A 35 6.48 -3.35 -11.18
CA VAL A 35 6.79 -2.41 -12.26
C VAL A 35 7.61 -3.09 -13.36
N ASN A 36 8.56 -3.96 -13.01
CA ASN A 36 9.32 -4.71 -14.00
C ASN A 36 8.44 -5.70 -14.77
N SER A 37 7.59 -6.45 -14.07
CA SER A 37 6.62 -7.36 -14.71
C SER A 37 5.68 -6.62 -15.67
N LEU A 38 5.22 -5.43 -15.28
CA LEU A 38 4.42 -4.56 -16.15
C LEU A 38 5.21 -4.12 -17.40
N ARG A 39 6.48 -3.75 -17.23
CA ARG A 39 7.33 -3.36 -18.38
C ARG A 39 7.62 -4.53 -19.31
N GLU A 40 7.88 -5.72 -18.79
CA GLU A 40 8.10 -6.94 -19.56
C GLU A 40 6.88 -7.33 -20.39
N SER A 41 5.68 -7.08 -19.87
CA SER A 41 4.42 -7.23 -20.62
C SER A 41 4.12 -6.08 -21.58
N GLY A 42 5.05 -5.12 -21.76
CA GLY A 42 4.91 -4.00 -22.69
C GLY A 42 4.19 -2.78 -22.13
N VAL A 43 3.81 -2.78 -20.84
CA VAL A 43 3.16 -1.64 -20.19
C VAL A 43 4.21 -0.63 -19.74
N ARG A 44 4.10 0.62 -20.21
CA ARG A 44 4.96 1.71 -19.76
C ARG A 44 4.60 2.13 -18.33
N ALA A 45 5.21 1.48 -17.35
CA ALA A 45 4.98 1.75 -15.93
C ALA A 45 6.11 2.57 -15.29
N SER A 46 5.72 3.55 -14.47
CA SER A 46 6.59 4.27 -13.54
C SER A 46 5.89 4.41 -12.19
N TYR A 47 6.67 4.65 -11.14
CA TYR A 47 6.14 4.82 -9.80
C TYR A 47 6.75 6.04 -9.12
N THR A 48 6.03 6.57 -8.15
CA THR A 48 6.48 7.64 -7.26
C THR A 48 6.20 7.19 -5.84
N LEU A 49 7.21 7.28 -4.99
CA LEU A 49 7.10 6.98 -3.57
C LEU A 49 6.66 8.24 -2.81
N ALA A 50 5.73 8.08 -1.87
CA ALA A 50 5.32 9.13 -0.94
C ALA A 50 5.35 8.59 0.49
N PRO A 51 5.84 9.37 1.47
CA PRO A 51 5.76 8.97 2.87
C PRO A 51 4.30 8.94 3.33
N SER A 52 3.98 8.04 4.27
CA SER A 52 2.66 7.96 4.91
C SER A 52 2.78 7.73 6.40
N ASN A 53 1.87 8.36 7.14
CA ASN A 53 1.64 8.16 8.57
C ASN A 53 0.74 6.96 8.88
N SER A 54 0.42 6.15 7.87
CA SER A 54 -0.32 4.90 8.01
C SER A 54 0.65 3.74 8.17
N PRO A 55 0.31 2.72 8.98
CA PRO A 55 1.05 1.45 9.01
C PRO A 55 0.85 0.58 7.75
N LEU A 56 0.18 1.09 6.71
CA LEU A 56 -0.11 0.37 5.47
C LEU A 56 0.67 0.97 4.29
N CYS A 57 1.17 0.10 3.40
CA CYS A 57 1.70 0.52 2.10
C CYS A 57 0.59 0.44 1.05
N LEU A 58 0.32 1.54 0.36
CA LEU A 58 -0.74 1.65 -0.65
C LEU A 58 -0.11 1.88 -2.02
N ILE A 59 -0.49 1.07 -3.00
CA ILE A 59 -0.02 1.19 -4.38
C ILE A 59 -1.24 1.45 -5.26
N CYS A 60 -1.30 2.64 -5.84
CA CYS A 60 -2.43 3.08 -6.65
C CYS A 60 -1.96 3.42 -8.06
N ALA A 61 -2.73 3.01 -9.07
CA ALA A 61 -2.56 3.52 -10.43
C ALA A 61 -2.79 5.04 -10.42
N CYS A 62 -1.86 5.81 -10.99
CA CYS A 62 -1.95 7.27 -10.92
C CYS A 62 -2.76 7.79 -12.11
N HIS A 63 -3.97 8.26 -11.87
CA HIS A 63 -4.70 9.12 -12.81
C HIS A 63 -4.78 10.56 -12.30
N SER A 64 -5.04 11.52 -13.18
CA SER A 64 -4.98 12.97 -12.90
C SER A 64 -5.95 13.48 -11.81
N ARG A 65 -6.89 12.65 -11.34
CA ARG A 65 -7.91 13.02 -10.33
C ARG A 65 -7.86 12.17 -9.05
N LEU A 66 -6.71 11.59 -8.70
CA LEU A 66 -6.61 10.66 -7.57
C LEU A 66 -6.78 11.35 -6.21
N ASN A 67 -7.84 11.04 -5.45
CA ASN A 67 -8.00 11.49 -4.06
C ASN A 67 -7.30 10.53 -3.09
N LYS A 68 -6.05 10.85 -2.75
CA LYS A 68 -5.21 10.04 -1.85
C LYS A 68 -5.87 9.75 -0.49
N ASN A 69 -6.60 10.73 0.06
CA ASN A 69 -7.23 10.60 1.37
C ASN A 69 -8.40 9.60 1.33
N ALA A 70 -9.21 9.65 0.26
CA ALA A 70 -10.32 8.73 0.08
C ALA A 70 -9.81 7.28 -0.06
N ILE A 71 -8.74 7.06 -0.82
CA ILE A 71 -8.13 5.75 -0.98
C ILE A 71 -7.53 5.26 0.34
N GLN A 72 -6.83 6.11 1.08
CA GLN A 72 -6.26 5.74 2.37
C GLN A 72 -7.34 5.34 3.39
N LEU A 73 -8.46 6.06 3.42
CA LEU A 73 -9.61 5.71 4.26
C LEU A 73 -10.26 4.38 3.83
N SER A 74 -10.47 4.20 2.53
CA SER A 74 -11.04 2.97 1.96
C SER A 74 -10.16 1.76 2.22
N ALA A 75 -8.85 1.89 2.07
CA ALA A 75 -7.88 0.84 2.37
C ALA A 75 -7.79 0.54 3.87
N HIS A 76 -7.88 1.55 4.73
CA HIS A 76 -7.90 1.37 6.18
C HIS A 76 -9.19 0.68 6.65
N ASP A 77 -10.34 1.04 6.08
CA ASP A 77 -11.62 0.37 6.34
C ASP A 77 -11.59 -1.09 5.85
N ALA A 78 -11.11 -1.34 4.63
CA ALA A 78 -10.92 -2.70 4.11
C ALA A 78 -10.00 -3.53 5.01
N TYR A 79 -8.86 -2.96 5.42
CA TYR A 79 -7.93 -3.62 6.35
C TYR A 79 -8.58 -3.90 7.71
N THR A 80 -9.34 -2.95 8.26
CA THR A 80 -10.02 -3.12 9.57
C THR A 80 -11.08 -4.21 9.51
N LYS A 81 -11.84 -4.28 8.41
CA LYS A 81 -12.82 -5.36 8.15
C LYS A 81 -12.15 -6.73 8.00
N LEU A 82 -10.94 -6.77 7.46
CA LEU A 82 -10.13 -7.97 7.27
C LEU A 82 -9.33 -8.40 8.52
N LYS A 83 -9.21 -7.52 9.53
CA LYS A 83 -8.45 -7.73 10.78
C LYS A 83 -8.92 -8.96 11.59
N THR A 84 -10.10 -9.50 11.29
CA THR A 84 -10.64 -10.72 11.90
C THR A 84 -10.02 -12.04 11.41
N GLY A 85 -9.06 -12.00 10.46
CA GLY A 85 -8.37 -13.23 10.04
C GLY A 85 -7.12 -13.07 9.17
N VAL A 86 -6.60 -11.86 8.96
CA VAL A 86 -5.44 -11.63 8.08
C VAL A 86 -4.12 -11.95 8.78
N ARG A 87 -3.40 -12.94 8.25
CA ARG A 87 -1.98 -13.18 8.56
C ARG A 87 -1.14 -12.00 8.07
N ARG A 88 -0.08 -11.67 8.83
CA ARG A 88 1.07 -10.87 8.35
C ARG A 88 1.50 -11.43 6.98
N GLU A 89 1.86 -10.56 6.03
CA GLU A 89 2.24 -10.92 4.65
C GLU A 89 1.11 -11.17 3.64
N ARG A 90 0.24 -10.18 3.45
CA ARG A 90 -0.71 -10.21 2.33
C ARG A 90 -0.67 -8.93 1.52
N VAL A 91 -0.86 -9.10 0.22
CA VAL A 91 -1.21 -8.02 -0.71
C VAL A 91 -2.71 -8.13 -0.96
N LEU A 92 -3.45 -7.07 -0.66
CA LEU A 92 -4.90 -7.00 -0.82
C LEU A 92 -5.22 -6.08 -1.98
N LEU A 93 -6.07 -6.52 -2.90
CA LEU A 93 -6.66 -5.65 -3.90
C LEU A 93 -7.91 -5.01 -3.32
N VAL A 94 -7.94 -3.69 -3.24
CA VAL A 94 -9.05 -2.89 -2.75
C VAL A 94 -9.58 -2.05 -3.90
N GLU A 95 -10.86 -2.19 -4.19
CA GLU A 95 -11.56 -1.29 -5.12
C GLU A 95 -11.94 -0.01 -4.38
N SER A 96 -11.43 1.12 -4.85
CA SER A 96 -11.83 2.45 -4.39
C SER A 96 -12.57 3.19 -5.50
N GLN A 97 -13.25 4.28 -5.16
CA GLN A 97 -13.95 5.13 -6.14
C GLN A 97 -12.98 5.71 -7.18
N ASP A 98 -11.71 5.89 -6.82
CA ASP A 98 -10.63 6.38 -7.68
C ASP A 98 -9.86 5.26 -8.40
N GLY A 99 -10.38 4.04 -8.38
CA GLY A 99 -9.82 2.87 -9.05
C GLY A 99 -9.18 1.83 -8.11
N PRO A 100 -8.61 0.77 -8.68
CA PRO A 100 -8.02 -0.31 -7.92
C PRO A 100 -6.72 0.13 -7.23
N ALA A 101 -6.58 -0.26 -5.95
CA ALA A 101 -5.40 -0.05 -5.14
C ALA A 101 -4.94 -1.38 -4.54
N LEU A 102 -3.63 -1.59 -4.46
CA LEU A 102 -3.03 -2.71 -3.73
C LEU A 102 -2.58 -2.21 -2.35
N VAL A 103 -2.92 -2.97 -1.31
CA VAL A 103 -2.52 -2.72 0.07
C VAL A 103 -1.57 -3.81 0.51
N VAL A 104 -0.37 -3.44 0.97
CA VAL A 104 0.64 -4.37 1.51
C VAL A 104 0.67 -4.21 3.03
N THR A 105 0.57 -5.35 3.74
CA THR A 105 0.51 -5.45 5.21
C THR A 105 1.61 -6.31 5.80
#